data_AF-A0A813G9Q4-F1
#
_entry.id   AF-A0A813G9Q4-F1
#
_cell.length_a   1.000
_cell.length_b   1.000
_cell.length_c   1.000
_cell.angle_alpha   90.00
_cell.angle_beta   90.00
_cell.angle_gamma   90.00
#
_symmetry.space_group_name_H-M   'P 1'
#
loop_
_entity.id
_entity.type
_entity.pdbx_description
1 polymer ?
#
loop_
_entity_poly.entity_id
_entity_poly.type
_entity_poly.pdbx_seq_one_letter_code
_entity_poly.pdbx_strand_id
1 'polypeptide(L)'
;MPQTAGVAGKFFDALGESGVNVLAIAQGRNQRNISAVVSAADSDRALQALHAAFLTIVPIAVAVIGAGEIAEAFLSSIGMQAKELAEVVGSDIRIIAVCDPVDRSGCSWQLGF
;
A
#
# COMPACT_ATOMS: atom_id res chain seq x y z
N MET A 1 -22.48 0.90 7.18
CA MET A 1 -22.49 1.28 5.77
C MET A 1 -23.88 1.06 5.18
N PRO A 2 -24.93 1.82 5.58
CA PRO A 2 -26.16 1.82 4.80
C PRO A 2 -25.96 2.73 3.57
N GLN A 3 -26.21 2.20 2.37
CA GLN A 3 -26.40 2.91 1.09
C GLN A 3 -25.22 3.29 0.17
N THR A 4 -24.00 2.76 0.33
CA THR A 4 -23.02 2.83 -0.78
C THR A 4 -23.15 1.59 -1.67
N ALA A 5 -23.92 1.71 -2.76
CA ALA A 5 -23.96 0.68 -3.79
C ALA A 5 -22.56 0.48 -4.41
N GLY A 6 -22.22 -0.76 -4.77
CA GLY A 6 -20.95 -1.08 -5.43
C GLY A 6 -19.83 -1.62 -4.53
N VAL A 7 -19.93 -1.54 -3.20
CA VAL A 7 -18.91 -2.12 -2.30
C VAL A 7 -18.82 -3.64 -2.45
N ALA A 8 -19.96 -4.33 -2.52
CA ALA A 8 -19.97 -5.77 -2.75
C ALA A 8 -19.47 -6.15 -4.15
N GLY A 9 -19.83 -5.37 -5.18
CA GLY A 9 -19.32 -5.56 -6.54
C GLY A 9 -17.79 -5.46 -6.57
N LYS A 10 -17.25 -4.33 -6.11
CA LYS A 10 -15.81 -4.10 -5.99
C LYS A 10 -15.08 -5.19 -5.20
N PHE A 11 -15.70 -5.73 -4.16
CA PHE A 11 -15.16 -6.83 -3.36
C PHE A 11 -15.02 -8.12 -4.17
N PHE A 12 -16.08 -8.52 -4.88
CA PHE A 12 -16.05 -9.75 -5.68
C PHE A 12 -15.25 -9.57 -6.98
N ASP A 13 -15.25 -8.38 -7.57
CA ASP A 13 -14.43 -8.04 -8.73
C ASP A 13 -12.93 -8.18 -8.40
N ALA A 14 -12.48 -7.65 -7.26
CA ALA A 14 -11.09 -7.77 -6.82
C ALA A 14 -10.65 -9.24 -6.62
N LEU A 15 -11.52 -10.08 -6.06
CA LEU A 15 -11.25 -11.51 -5.91
C LEU A 15 -11.24 -12.23 -7.27
N GLY A 16 -12.17 -11.89 -8.17
CA GLY A 16 -12.25 -12.45 -9.52
C GLY A 16 -11.05 -12.09 -10.39
N GLU A 17 -10.65 -10.82 -10.42
CA GLU A 17 -9.49 -10.32 -11.19
C GLU A 17 -8.16 -10.91 -10.71
N SER A 18 -8.05 -11.18 -9.40
CA SER A 18 -6.88 -11.87 -8.84
C SER A 18 -6.92 -13.39 -9.04
N GLY A 19 -7.97 -13.94 -9.65
CA GLY A 19 -8.14 -15.37 -9.92
C GLY A 19 -8.44 -16.21 -8.68
N VAL A 20 -8.99 -15.61 -7.62
CA VAL A 20 -9.37 -16.28 -6.38
C VAL A 20 -10.81 -16.76 -6.48
N ASN A 21 -11.03 -18.06 -6.25
CA ASN A 21 -12.37 -18.63 -6.24
C ASN A 21 -13.06 -18.44 -4.89
N VAL A 22 -14.32 -17.99 -4.91
CA VAL A 22 -15.15 -17.82 -3.71
C VAL A 22 -16.00 -19.07 -3.49
N LEU A 23 -15.74 -19.78 -2.39
CA LEU A 23 -16.39 -21.03 -2.02
C LEU A 23 -17.74 -20.81 -1.32
N ALA A 24 -17.87 -19.73 -0.56
CA ALA A 24 -19.10 -19.35 0.12
C ALA A 24 -19.13 -17.85 0.40
N ILE A 25 -20.34 -17.30 0.50
CA ILE A 25 -20.58 -15.89 0.79
C ILE A 25 -21.53 -15.80 1.98
N ALA A 26 -21.20 -14.95 2.94
CA ALA A 26 -22.06 -14.59 4.06
C ALA A 26 -22.11 -13.06 4.20
N GLN A 27 -23.32 -12.52 4.37
CA GLN A 27 -23.51 -11.10 4.64
C GLN A 27 -24.34 -10.95 5.93
N GLY A 28 -23.82 -10.18 6.88
CA GLY A 28 -24.48 -9.99 8.17
C GLY A 28 -25.76 -9.14 8.06
N ARG A 29 -26.70 -9.34 9.00
CA ARG A 29 -27.98 -8.60 9.06
C ARG A 29 -27.85 -7.08 9.15
N ASN A 30 -26.73 -6.60 9.66
CA ASN A 30 -26.45 -5.17 9.76
C ASN A 30 -26.03 -4.56 8.41
N GLN A 31 -25.85 -5.34 7.34
CA GLN A 31 -25.43 -4.90 6.00
C GLN A 31 -24.08 -4.16 5.97
N ARG A 32 -23.28 -4.27 7.03
CA ARG A 32 -21.97 -3.60 7.17
C ARG A 32 -20.77 -4.53 6.98
N ASN A 33 -21.00 -5.83 6.90
CA ASN A 33 -19.94 -6.83 6.81
C ASN A 33 -20.28 -7.82 5.68
N ILE A 34 -19.32 -7.97 4.76
CA ILE A 34 -19.31 -8.96 3.69
C ILE A 34 -18.20 -9.95 4.05
N SER A 35 -18.53 -11.23 4.12
CA SER A 35 -17.59 -12.30 4.38
C SER A 35 -17.61 -13.28 3.22
N ALA A 36 -16.43 -13.70 2.78
CA ALA A 36 -16.25 -14.70 1.74
C ALA A 36 -15.30 -15.79 2.23
N VAL A 37 -15.59 -17.03 1.85
CA VAL A 37 -14.72 -18.18 2.11
C VAL A 37 -13.93 -18.46 0.84
N VAL A 38 -12.62 -18.60 0.98
CA VAL A 38 -11.70 -18.93 -0.12
C VAL A 38 -10.88 -20.15 0.27
N SER A 39 -10.20 -20.76 -0.71
CA SER A 39 -9.23 -21.82 -0.42
C SER A 39 -8.12 -21.29 0.49
N ALA A 40 -7.63 -22.10 1.42
CA ALA A 40 -6.51 -21.72 2.28
C ALA A 40 -5.26 -21.34 1.47
N ALA A 41 -5.05 -22.00 0.33
CA ALA A 41 -3.95 -21.71 -0.59
C ALA A 41 -4.06 -20.32 -1.25
N ASP A 42 -5.27 -19.75 -1.31
CA ASP A 42 -5.54 -18.45 -1.92
C ASP A 42 -5.66 -17.32 -0.90
N SER A 43 -5.48 -17.60 0.39
CA SER A 43 -5.75 -16.66 1.48
C SER A 43 -4.91 -15.38 1.37
N ASP A 44 -3.60 -15.50 1.15
CA ASP A 44 -2.69 -14.36 1.00
C ASP A 44 -3.02 -13.53 -0.25
N ARG A 45 -3.30 -14.20 -1.38
CA ARG A 45 -3.66 -13.54 -2.64
C ARG A 45 -4.99 -12.78 -2.51
N ALA A 46 -5.98 -13.39 -1.87
CA ALA A 46 -7.27 -12.78 -1.58
C ALA A 46 -7.11 -11.54 -0.70
N LEU A 47 -6.30 -11.63 0.36
CA LEU A 47 -6.02 -10.51 1.26
C LEU A 47 -5.33 -9.36 0.52
N GLN A 48 -4.32 -9.65 -0.29
CA GLN A 48 -3.60 -8.65 -1.08
C GLN A 48 -4.52 -7.96 -2.09
N ALA A 49 -5.35 -8.72 -2.81
CA ALA A 49 -6.29 -8.16 -3.78
C ALA A 49 -7.33 -7.25 -3.11
N LEU A 50 -7.87 -7.68 -1.97
CA LEU A 50 -8.83 -6.87 -1.21
C LEU A 50 -8.18 -5.63 -0.59
N HIS A 51 -6.94 -5.74 -0.08
CA HIS A 51 -6.19 -4.58 0.37
C HIS A 51 -5.94 -3.59 -0.77
N ALA A 52 -5.48 -4.04 -1.93
CA ALA A 52 -5.27 -3.17 -3.09
C ALA A 52 -6.57 -2.50 -3.57
N ALA A 53 -7.69 -3.22 -3.51
CA ALA A 53 -8.98 -2.68 -3.92
C ALA A 53 -9.53 -1.64 -2.93
N PHE A 54 -9.37 -1.82 -1.61
CA PHE A 54 -10.04 -0.99 -0.60
C PHE A 54 -9.15 -0.03 0.17
N LEU A 55 -7.84 -0.26 0.21
CA LEU A 55 -6.89 0.61 0.89
C LEU A 55 -6.18 1.49 -0.13
N THR A 56 -6.62 2.74 -0.21
CA THR A 56 -6.05 3.75 -1.11
C THR A 56 -4.72 4.32 -0.64
N ILE A 57 -4.31 4.03 0.60
CA ILE A 57 -3.08 4.56 1.20
C ILE A 57 -2.09 3.41 1.30
N VAL A 58 -1.38 3.15 0.22
CA VAL A 58 -0.21 2.28 0.25
C VAL A 58 0.99 3.19 0.45
N PRO A 59 1.74 3.07 1.56
CA PRO A 59 2.91 3.92 1.75
C PRO A 59 3.92 3.64 0.63
N ILE A 60 4.38 4.69 -0.02
CA ILE A 60 5.39 4.59 -1.07
C ILE A 60 6.74 4.58 -0.39
N ALA A 61 7.41 3.43 -0.40
CA ALA A 61 8.76 3.30 0.09
C ALA A 61 9.76 3.76 -0.99
N VAL A 62 10.53 4.79 -0.68
CA VAL A 62 11.58 5.35 -1.56
C VAL A 62 12.95 5.00 -0.98
N ALA A 63 13.82 4.47 -1.83
CA ALA A 63 15.23 4.26 -1.52
C ALA A 63 16.08 5.12 -2.46
N VAL A 64 17.05 5.85 -1.89
CA VAL A 64 17.96 6.72 -2.64
C VAL A 64 19.33 6.05 -2.74
N ILE A 65 19.86 5.90 -3.95
CA ILE A 65 21.18 5.32 -4.21
C ILE A 65 22.06 6.40 -4.83
N GLY A 66 23.19 6.71 -4.19
CA GLY A 66 24.00 7.89 -4.43
C GLY A 66 23.89 8.86 -3.26
N ALA A 67 24.95 9.04 -2.48
CA ALA A 67 25.05 10.19 -1.58
C ALA A 67 25.91 11.26 -2.26
N GLY A 68 25.44 12.51 -2.20
CA GLY A 68 26.03 13.65 -2.89
C GLY A 68 25.07 14.82 -2.90
N GLU A 69 25.51 15.99 -3.36
CA GLU A 69 24.75 17.24 -3.25
C GLU A 69 23.34 17.15 -3.88
N ILE A 70 23.18 16.38 -4.96
CA ILE A 70 21.87 16.16 -5.61
C ILE A 70 20.94 15.35 -4.71
N ALA A 71 21.45 14.32 -4.04
CA ALA A 71 20.66 13.50 -3.13
C ALA A 71 20.24 14.31 -1.90
N GLU A 72 21.13 15.12 -1.35
CA GLU A 72 20.81 16.02 -0.24
C GLU A 72 19.75 17.05 -0.62
N ALA A 73 19.89 17.68 -1.80
CA ALA A 73 18.90 18.62 -2.32
C ALA A 73 17.54 17.96 -2.56
N PHE A 74 17.52 16.72 -3.05
CA PHE A 74 16.31 15.94 -3.24
C PHE A 74 15.64 15.58 -1.92
N LEU A 75 16.39 15.04 -0.95
CA LEU A 75 15.89 14.70 0.39
C LEU A 75 15.35 15.94 1.11
N SER A 76 16.04 17.07 1.01
CA SER A 76 15.60 18.36 1.56
C SER A 76 14.32 18.85 0.89
N SER A 77 14.22 18.73 -0.44
CA SER A 77 13.01 19.10 -1.19
C SER A 77 11.81 18.23 -0.83
N ILE A 78 12.00 16.91 -0.71
CA ILE A 78 10.96 15.98 -0.23
C ILE A 78 10.57 16.33 1.21
N GLY A 79 11.53 16.57 2.11
CA GLY A 79 11.25 16.92 3.50
C GLY A 79 10.42 18.21 3.63
N MET A 80 10.74 19.23 2.83
CA MET A 80 10.00 20.50 2.81
C MET A 80 8.58 20.35 2.23
N GLN A 81 8.41 19.49 1.23
CA GLN A 81 7.14 19.31 0.53
C GLN A 81 6.33 18.10 1.00
N ALA A 82 6.81 17.32 1.99
CA ALA A 82 6.22 16.04 2.39
C ALA A 82 4.72 16.13 2.68
N LYS A 83 4.29 17.24 3.30
CA LYS A 83 2.88 17.47 3.63
C LYS A 83 2.01 17.73 2.39
N GLU A 84 2.52 18.52 1.45
CA GLU A 84 1.83 18.83 0.19
C GLU A 84 1.86 17.63 -0.77
N LEU A 85 2.96 16.88 -0.78
CA LEU A 85 3.10 15.63 -1.52
C LEU A 85 2.14 14.56 -1.02
N ALA A 86 1.96 14.44 0.30
CA ALA A 86 0.99 13.51 0.89
C ALA A 86 -0.46 13.85 0.48
N GLU A 87 -0.78 15.14 0.37
CA GLU A 87 -2.10 15.62 -0.06
C GLU A 87 -2.33 15.44 -1.57
N VAL A 88 -1.32 15.69 -2.41
CA VAL A 88 -1.41 15.59 -3.87
C VAL A 88 -1.36 14.13 -4.35
N VAL A 89 -0.47 13.31 -3.78
CA VAL A 89 -0.28 11.90 -4.16
C VAL A 89 -1.30 10.99 -3.45
N GLY A 90 -1.90 11.45 -2.34
CA GLY A 90 -2.86 10.66 -1.57
C GLY A 90 -2.22 9.44 -0.90
N SER A 91 -0.90 9.43 -0.72
CA SER A 91 -0.13 8.32 -0.14
C SER A 91 1.03 8.85 0.71
N ASP A 92 1.36 8.11 1.77
CA ASP A 92 2.45 8.42 2.70
C ASP A 92 3.80 8.03 2.06
N ILE A 93 4.66 8.99 1.75
CA ILE A 93 5.97 8.73 1.15
C ILE A 93 7.01 8.56 2.26
N ARG A 94 7.64 7.39 2.32
CA ARG A 94 8.62 7.05 3.34
C ARG A 94 9.97 6.77 2.72
N ILE A 95 10.98 7.49 3.18
CA ILE A 95 12.37 7.23 2.81
C ILE A 95 12.89 6.13 3.73
N ILE A 96 13.10 4.95 3.17
CA ILE A 96 13.46 3.75 3.94
C ILE A 96 14.96 3.45 3.90
N ALA A 97 15.68 4.01 2.92
CA ALA A 97 17.11 3.82 2.78
C ALA A 97 17.75 4.95 1.96
N VAL A 98 18.97 5.31 2.35
CA VAL A 98 19.90 6.10 1.56
C VAL A 98 21.21 5.32 1.57
N CYS A 99 21.76 4.99 0.40
CA CYS A 99 23.07 4.36 0.34
C CYS A 99 23.99 5.06 -0.66
N ASP A 100 25.25 5.25 -0.25
CA ASP A 100 26.30 5.85 -1.07
C ASP A 100 27.08 4.73 -1.80
N PRO A 101 27.15 4.74 -3.15
CA PRO A 101 27.94 3.78 -3.90
C PRO A 101 29.47 3.99 -3.79
N VAL A 102 29.94 5.14 -3.28
CA VAL A 102 31.37 5.47 -3.15
C VAL A 102 31.92 5.12 -1.76
N ASP A 103 31.09 5.21 -0.72
CA ASP A 103 31.45 4.81 0.64
C ASP A 103 31.01 3.36 0.95
N ARG A 104 31.97 2.42 0.98
CA ARG A 104 31.72 1.01 1.34
C ARG A 104 31.41 0.79 2.83
N SER A 105 31.44 1.83 3.67
CA SER A 105 31.26 1.71 5.12
C SER A 105 29.92 2.21 5.67
N GLY A 106 29.04 2.78 4.83
CA GLY A 106 27.97 3.67 5.31
C GLY A 106 26.55 3.48 4.76
N CYS A 107 26.06 2.27 4.43
CA CYS A 107 24.60 2.12 4.27
C CYS A 107 23.94 2.23 5.66
N SER A 108 23.45 3.42 6.04
CA SER A 108 22.64 3.60 7.25
C SER A 108 21.19 3.21 6.97
N TRP A 109 20.81 2.00 7.36
CA TRP A 109 19.42 1.55 7.35
C TRP A 109 18.67 2.20 8.52
N GLN A 110 18.11 3.39 8.32
CA GLN A 110 17.12 3.92 9.27
C GLN A 110 15.76 3.28 8.96
N LEU A 111 15.53 2.12 9.58
CA LEU A 111 14.23 1.46 9.62
C LEU A 111 13.25 2.34 10.43
N GLY A 112 12.59 3.27 9.76
CA GLY A 112 11.40 3.95 10.26
C GLY A 112 10.16 3.13 9.93
N PHE A 113 9.63 2.43 10.93
CA PHE A 113 8.29 1.81 10.87
C PHE A 113 7.17 2.85 10.84
#